data_AF-A0A7C5QE77-F1
#
_entry.id   AF-A0A7C5QE77-F1
#
_cell.length_a   1.000
_cell.length_b   1.000
_cell.length_c   1.000
_cell.angle_alpha   90.00
_cell.angle_beta   90.00
_cell.angle_gamma   90.00
#
_symmetry.space_group_name_H-M   'P 1'
#
loop_
_entity.id
_entity.type
_entity.pdbx_description
1 polymer ?
#
loop_
_entity_poly.entity_id
_entity_poly.type
_entity_poly.pdbx_seq_one_letter_code
_entity_poly.pdbx_strand_id
1 'polypeptide(L)'
;MINKKRFFGLLLVLLPLISLPLQADWKFELNQLLKQNEHQQALNLIEITINQVEKSERQEALALLPFLYFKNNLPEEEKKAVINYFEEFGQDQPLFEFLDFSIFDQVIEYWGKWREEYPLLSNLNFLIPATAQERTIPETLRVGFDLSAEAYYKIQLEGTPLEGGLWSRGAHLVQLPLPLYFDQPYSLNLDIYLKTSRLTIKKRIILEFRIEKKNWSNQDLLVQRQDSPPVKNIEGEVALYIGETLIYKATKYLQSQIPVKLYIPPPNPPGTKPYLIPQKDQYPMHSVSIIDAVGAIAKLIKDWKKKPPEQTPASFIKKSEINFVYLNPEKQESRTEVTIKLNPQKAELLPY
;
A
#
# COMPACT_ATOMS: atom_id res chain seq x y z
N MET A 1 -100.59 13.74 -2.19
CA MET A 1 -99.65 13.91 -1.06
C MET A 1 -99.11 12.55 -0.66
N ILE A 2 -97.89 12.22 -1.10
CA ILE A 2 -97.21 10.96 -0.77
C ILE A 2 -95.77 11.34 -0.36
N ASN A 3 -95.48 11.19 0.93
CA ASN A 3 -94.18 11.44 1.54
C ASN A 3 -93.20 10.34 1.13
N LYS A 4 -92.16 10.69 0.35
CA LYS A 4 -91.04 9.79 0.02
C LYS A 4 -89.84 10.05 0.91
N LYS A 5 -89.30 8.93 1.38
CA LYS A 5 -88.30 8.73 2.42
C LYS A 5 -86.93 9.33 2.04
N ARG A 6 -86.24 9.77 3.09
CA ARG A 6 -84.86 10.27 3.12
C ARG A 6 -83.90 9.28 2.44
N PHE A 7 -83.15 9.76 1.46
CA PHE A 7 -82.00 9.04 0.88
C PHE A 7 -80.75 9.41 1.68
N PHE A 8 -80.12 8.37 2.23
CA PHE A 8 -78.82 8.42 2.89
C PHE A 8 -77.74 8.88 1.91
N GLY A 9 -77.09 10.01 2.20
CA GLY A 9 -75.84 10.40 1.57
C GLY A 9 -74.69 9.62 2.22
N LEU A 10 -74.20 8.60 1.52
CA LEU A 10 -73.01 7.84 1.92
C LEU A 10 -71.82 8.42 1.13
N LEU A 11 -71.24 9.48 1.68
CA LEU A 11 -70.01 10.10 1.16
C LEU A 11 -68.84 9.19 1.53
N LEU A 12 -68.45 8.34 0.57
CA LEU A 12 -67.31 7.44 0.64
C LEU A 12 -66.03 8.30 0.58
N VAL A 13 -65.51 8.69 1.74
CA VAL A 13 -64.18 9.31 1.85
C VAL A 13 -63.15 8.22 1.60
N LEU A 14 -62.76 8.09 0.34
CA LEU A 14 -61.52 7.46 -0.10
C LEU A 14 -60.36 8.25 0.54
N LEU A 15 -59.89 7.79 1.71
CA LEU A 15 -58.55 8.07 2.19
C LEU A 15 -57.58 7.35 1.23
N PRO A 16 -56.75 8.05 0.44
CA PRO A 16 -55.64 7.38 -0.20
C PRO A 16 -54.69 6.97 0.93
N LEU A 17 -54.48 5.66 1.09
CA LEU A 17 -53.30 5.14 1.75
C LEU A 17 -52.10 5.72 0.99
N ILE A 18 -51.54 6.79 1.53
CA ILE A 18 -50.18 7.22 1.21
C ILE A 18 -49.30 6.12 1.79
N SER A 19 -48.94 5.16 0.95
CA SER A 19 -47.81 4.27 1.17
C SER A 19 -46.54 5.11 1.16
N LEU A 20 -46.27 5.78 2.27
CA LEU A 20 -44.91 6.18 2.61
C LEU A 20 -44.14 4.86 2.77
N PRO A 21 -42.93 4.71 2.20
CA PRO A 21 -42.03 3.70 2.71
C PRO A 21 -41.71 4.15 4.14
N LEU A 22 -42.41 3.59 5.12
CA LEU A 22 -41.84 3.46 6.46
C LEU A 22 -40.66 2.51 6.28
N GLN A 23 -39.52 3.05 5.85
CA GLN A 23 -38.25 2.42 6.16
C GLN A 23 -38.16 2.58 7.68
N ALA A 24 -38.67 1.57 8.40
CA ALA A 24 -38.51 1.50 9.84
C ALA A 24 -37.03 1.73 10.12
N ASP A 25 -36.73 2.68 11.01
CA ASP A 25 -35.36 2.99 11.38
C ASP A 25 -34.75 1.73 12.00
N TRP A 26 -33.98 1.00 11.18
CA TRP A 26 -33.44 -0.32 11.51
C TRP A 26 -32.57 -0.24 12.76
N LYS A 27 -31.98 0.93 13.03
CA LYS A 27 -31.19 1.22 14.23
C LYS A 27 -32.04 1.17 15.49
N PHE A 28 -33.24 1.75 15.43
CA PHE A 28 -34.19 1.72 16.54
C PHE A 28 -34.68 0.30 16.83
N GLU A 29 -35.10 -0.42 15.79
CA GLU A 29 -35.59 -1.81 15.91
C GLU A 29 -34.48 -2.74 16.43
N LEU A 30 -33.28 -2.63 15.89
CA LEU A 30 -32.11 -3.38 16.34
C LEU A 30 -31.79 -3.13 17.82
N ASN A 31 -31.84 -1.87 18.26
CA ASN A 31 -31.58 -1.52 19.65
C ASN A 31 -32.64 -2.13 20.59
N GLN A 32 -33.92 -2.16 20.19
CA GLN A 32 -34.98 -2.84 20.96
C GLN A 32 -34.74 -4.36 21.05
N LEU A 33 -34.43 -5.02 19.92
CA LEU A 33 -34.17 -6.46 19.89
C LEU A 33 -32.95 -6.83 20.76
N LEU A 34 -31.89 -6.02 20.69
CA LEU A 34 -30.69 -6.22 21.50
C LEU A 34 -30.96 -6.03 23.00
N LYS A 35 -31.82 -5.08 23.40
CA LYS A 35 -32.25 -4.90 24.80
C LYS A 35 -33.05 -6.09 25.33
N GLN A 36 -33.82 -6.74 24.46
CA GLN A 36 -34.61 -7.92 24.78
C GLN A 36 -33.78 -9.22 24.72
N ASN A 37 -32.48 -9.13 24.42
CA ASN A 37 -31.57 -10.26 24.17
C ASN A 37 -32.01 -11.16 23.01
N GLU A 38 -32.78 -10.63 22.05
CA GLU A 38 -33.24 -11.35 20.86
C GLU A 38 -32.19 -11.31 19.74
N HIS A 39 -30.99 -11.82 20.04
CA HIS A 39 -29.82 -11.73 19.15
C HIS A 39 -30.01 -12.39 17.78
N GLN A 40 -30.82 -13.44 17.68
CA GLN A 40 -31.10 -14.11 16.41
C GLN A 40 -31.98 -13.25 15.50
N GLN A 41 -32.97 -12.56 16.07
CA GLN A 41 -33.84 -11.65 15.30
C GLN A 41 -33.06 -10.42 14.86
N ALA A 42 -32.22 -9.88 15.76
CA ALA A 42 -31.28 -8.80 15.43
C ALA A 42 -30.36 -9.18 14.25
N LEU A 43 -29.84 -10.42 14.23
CA LEU A 43 -29.00 -10.90 13.14
C LEU A 43 -29.75 -10.93 11.81
N ASN A 44 -30.95 -11.54 11.79
CA ASN A 44 -31.78 -11.62 10.59
C ASN A 44 -32.12 -10.23 10.05
N LEU A 45 -32.41 -9.27 10.94
CA LEU A 45 -32.69 -7.89 10.57
C LEU A 45 -31.49 -7.26 9.85
N ILE A 46 -30.28 -7.34 10.43
CA ILE A 46 -29.08 -6.76 9.81
C ILE A 46 -28.78 -7.40 8.45
N GLU A 47 -28.91 -8.72 8.31
CA GLU A 47 -28.63 -9.43 7.07
C GLU A 47 -29.55 -8.98 5.92
N ILE A 48 -30.82 -8.69 6.21
CA ILE A 48 -31.79 -8.17 5.24
C ILE A 48 -31.46 -6.71 4.89
N THR A 49 -31.11 -5.92 5.90
CA THR A 49 -30.98 -4.47 5.78
C THR A 49 -29.65 -4.04 5.12
N ILE A 50 -28.56 -4.80 5.26
CA ILE A 50 -27.21 -4.44 4.74
C ILE A 50 -27.19 -4.06 3.25
N ASN A 51 -27.98 -4.73 2.42
CA ASN A 51 -28.00 -4.49 0.98
C ASN A 51 -28.88 -3.30 0.58
N GLN A 52 -29.68 -2.77 1.50
CA GLN A 52 -30.68 -1.73 1.27
C GLN A 52 -30.25 -0.36 1.82
N VAL A 53 -29.16 -0.31 2.57
CA VAL A 53 -28.70 0.84 3.34
C VAL A 53 -27.64 1.64 2.59
N GLU A 54 -27.59 2.95 2.84
CA GLU A 54 -26.60 3.86 2.29
C GLU A 54 -25.16 3.50 2.72
N LYS A 55 -24.15 3.95 1.97
CA LYS A 55 -22.75 3.57 2.20
C LYS A 55 -22.22 3.94 3.60
N SER A 56 -22.66 5.06 4.17
CA SER A 56 -22.24 5.50 5.51
C SER A 56 -22.76 4.56 6.60
N GLU A 57 -24.05 4.26 6.57
CA GLU A 57 -24.70 3.35 7.52
C GLU A 57 -24.35 1.88 7.29
N ARG A 58 -23.93 1.53 6.08
CA ARG A 58 -23.48 0.18 5.75
C ARG A 58 -22.25 -0.24 6.56
N GLN A 59 -21.33 0.68 6.85
CA GLN A 59 -20.18 0.38 7.70
C GLN A 59 -20.63 0.00 9.12
N GLU A 60 -21.61 0.70 9.69
CA GLU A 60 -22.15 0.43 11.03
C GLU A 60 -22.86 -0.94 11.08
N ALA A 61 -23.68 -1.23 10.07
CA ALA A 61 -24.36 -2.52 9.95
C ALA A 61 -23.37 -3.69 9.78
N LEU A 62 -22.36 -3.54 8.92
CA LEU A 62 -21.29 -4.53 8.73
C LEU A 62 -20.44 -4.70 9.99
N ALA A 63 -20.25 -3.64 10.77
CA ALA A 63 -19.51 -3.71 12.04
C ALA A 63 -20.30 -4.42 13.15
N LEU A 64 -21.63 -4.48 13.08
CA LEU A 64 -22.43 -5.20 14.07
C LEU A 64 -22.60 -6.69 13.78
N LEU A 65 -22.49 -7.10 12.51
CA LEU A 65 -22.58 -8.50 12.12
C LEU A 65 -21.64 -9.43 12.93
N PRO A 66 -20.33 -9.17 13.05
CA PRO A 66 -19.45 -10.04 13.84
C PRO A 66 -19.90 -10.19 15.28
N PHE A 67 -20.33 -9.10 15.92
CA PHE A 67 -20.82 -9.11 17.29
C PHE A 67 -22.09 -9.96 17.42
N LEU A 68 -23.01 -9.88 16.45
CA LEU A 68 -24.22 -10.71 16.45
C LEU A 68 -23.90 -12.19 16.22
N TYR A 69 -22.98 -12.53 15.33
CA TYR A 69 -22.53 -13.92 15.17
C TYR A 69 -21.90 -14.46 16.45
N PHE A 70 -21.08 -13.65 17.13
CA PHE A 70 -20.52 -14.00 18.44
C PHE A 70 -21.62 -14.27 19.48
N LYS A 71 -22.64 -13.40 19.58
CA LYS A 71 -23.76 -13.57 20.52
C LYS A 71 -24.64 -14.78 20.20
N ASN A 72 -24.73 -15.18 18.94
CA ASN A 72 -25.46 -16.38 18.51
C ASN A 72 -24.58 -17.65 18.47
N ASN A 73 -23.34 -17.59 18.97
CA ASN A 73 -22.40 -18.72 19.03
C ASN A 73 -22.06 -19.33 17.64
N LEU A 74 -21.84 -18.46 16.66
CA LEU A 74 -21.48 -18.79 15.27
C LEU A 74 -20.04 -18.33 14.95
N PRO A 75 -19.00 -19.08 15.40
CA PRO A 75 -17.62 -18.60 15.40
C PRO A 75 -16.96 -18.53 14.02
N GLU A 76 -17.40 -19.33 13.05
CA GLU A 76 -16.83 -19.31 11.69
C GLU A 76 -17.35 -18.12 10.89
N GLU A 77 -18.64 -17.84 11.02
CA GLU A 77 -19.33 -16.68 10.47
C GLU A 77 -18.81 -15.39 11.10
N GLU A 78 -18.61 -15.39 12.43
CA GLU A 78 -17.97 -14.30 13.14
C GLU A 78 -16.62 -13.95 12.51
N LYS A 79 -15.69 -14.91 12.43
CA LYS A 79 -14.35 -14.67 11.89
C LYS A 79 -14.39 -14.18 10.45
N LYS A 80 -15.26 -14.73 9.61
CA LYS A 80 -15.44 -14.27 8.22
C LYS A 80 -15.94 -12.83 8.18
N ALA A 81 -16.90 -12.48 9.02
CA ALA A 81 -17.43 -11.12 9.11
C ALA A 81 -16.36 -10.14 9.61
N VAL A 82 -15.55 -10.51 10.61
CA VAL A 82 -14.40 -9.73 11.08
C VAL A 82 -13.40 -9.47 9.96
N ILE A 83 -12.98 -10.52 9.24
CA ILE A 83 -12.07 -10.41 8.09
C ILE A 83 -12.66 -9.46 7.06
N ASN A 84 -13.94 -9.64 6.71
CA ASN A 84 -14.60 -8.80 5.73
C ASN A 84 -14.58 -7.32 6.13
N TYR A 85 -14.83 -7.02 7.41
CA TYR A 85 -14.82 -5.66 7.92
C TYR A 85 -13.44 -5.01 7.85
N PHE A 86 -12.41 -5.64 8.43
CA PHE A 86 -11.06 -5.08 8.46
C PHE A 86 -10.44 -4.94 7.06
N GLU A 87 -10.77 -5.84 6.14
CA GLU A 87 -10.28 -5.77 4.76
C GLU A 87 -10.95 -4.66 3.93
N GLU A 88 -12.19 -4.28 4.26
CA GLU A 88 -12.94 -3.22 3.56
C GLU A 88 -12.72 -1.84 4.18
N PHE A 89 -12.71 -1.74 5.51
CA PHE A 89 -12.65 -0.48 6.27
C PHE A 89 -11.35 -0.29 7.05
N GLY A 90 -10.40 -1.22 6.98
CA GLY A 90 -9.15 -1.10 7.70
C GLY A 90 -9.33 -1.07 9.22
N GLN A 91 -8.61 -0.16 9.87
CA GLN A 91 -8.67 0.05 11.33
C GLN A 91 -9.66 1.16 11.72
N ASP A 92 -10.50 1.62 10.79
CA ASP A 92 -11.46 2.69 11.04
C ASP A 92 -12.46 2.27 12.11
N GLN A 93 -12.74 3.18 13.05
CA GLN A 93 -13.65 2.88 14.15
C GLN A 93 -15.10 3.01 13.68
N PRO A 94 -15.92 1.96 13.80
CA PRO A 94 -17.34 2.08 13.54
C PRO A 94 -17.97 3.02 14.57
N LEU A 95 -18.91 3.85 14.10
CA LEU A 95 -19.72 4.70 14.96
C LEU A 95 -20.95 3.92 15.41
N PHE A 96 -21.13 3.81 16.73
CA PHE A 96 -22.25 3.09 17.34
C PHE A 96 -23.10 4.00 18.22
N GLU A 97 -23.17 5.29 17.90
CA GLU A 97 -23.85 6.31 18.70
C GLU A 97 -25.34 6.04 18.91
N PHE A 98 -25.97 5.26 18.02
CA PHE A 98 -27.38 4.89 18.10
C PHE A 98 -27.67 3.75 19.08
N LEU A 99 -26.64 3.02 19.54
CA LEU A 99 -26.81 1.94 20.50
C LEU A 99 -27.05 2.50 21.89
N ASP A 100 -27.88 1.82 22.66
CA ASP A 100 -28.05 2.13 24.08
C ASP A 100 -26.78 1.78 24.87
N PHE A 101 -26.50 2.53 25.94
CA PHE A 101 -25.31 2.35 26.77
C PHE A 101 -25.08 0.90 27.21
N SER A 102 -26.16 0.18 27.57
CA SER A 102 -26.08 -1.21 28.02
C SER A 102 -25.52 -2.19 26.98
N ILE A 103 -25.71 -1.89 25.69
CA ILE A 103 -25.26 -2.69 24.54
C ILE A 103 -23.94 -2.13 24.01
N PHE A 104 -23.82 -0.80 23.96
CA PHE A 104 -22.67 -0.09 23.45
C PHE A 104 -21.37 -0.56 24.10
N ASP A 105 -21.33 -0.66 25.44
CA ASP A 105 -20.14 -1.10 26.17
C ASP A 105 -19.70 -2.51 25.75
N GLN A 106 -20.65 -3.43 25.55
CA GLN A 106 -20.36 -4.81 25.12
C GLN A 106 -19.81 -4.86 23.69
N VAL A 107 -20.37 -4.05 22.80
CA VAL A 107 -19.93 -3.96 21.40
C VAL A 107 -18.53 -3.37 21.31
N ILE A 108 -18.24 -2.32 22.09
CA ILE A 108 -16.92 -1.69 22.14
C ILE A 108 -15.88 -2.64 22.74
N GLU A 109 -16.19 -3.34 23.83
CA GLU A 109 -15.28 -4.32 24.42
C GLU A 109 -14.97 -5.46 23.42
N TYR A 110 -16.00 -5.93 22.71
CA TYR A 110 -15.86 -6.91 21.64
C TYR A 110 -14.91 -6.42 20.53
N TRP A 111 -15.14 -5.21 20.02
CA TRP A 111 -14.31 -4.63 18.96
C TRP A 111 -12.89 -4.29 19.41
N GLY A 112 -12.70 -3.90 20.68
CA GLY A 112 -11.38 -3.65 21.26
C GLY A 112 -10.47 -4.87 21.15
N LYS A 113 -11.00 -6.06 21.49
CA LYS A 113 -10.27 -7.33 21.37
C LYS A 113 -9.84 -7.62 19.93
N TRP A 114 -10.76 -7.46 18.96
CA TRP A 114 -10.45 -7.70 17.56
C TRP A 114 -9.49 -6.67 16.97
N ARG A 115 -9.55 -5.41 17.40
CA ARG A 115 -8.61 -4.37 16.99
C ARG A 115 -7.18 -4.66 17.43
N GLU A 116 -7.01 -5.23 18.62
CA GLU A 116 -5.71 -5.61 19.17
C GLU A 116 -5.16 -6.89 18.53
N GLU A 117 -6.03 -7.84 18.15
CA GLU A 117 -5.63 -9.18 17.72
C GLU A 117 -5.69 -9.43 16.21
N TYR A 118 -6.42 -8.63 15.43
CA TYR A 118 -6.54 -8.84 13.98
C TYR A 118 -5.28 -8.34 13.24
N PRO A 119 -4.57 -9.21 12.50
CA PRO A 119 -3.30 -8.87 11.86
C PRO A 119 -3.51 -8.29 10.45
N LEU A 120 -4.07 -7.08 10.36
CA LEU A 120 -4.27 -6.38 9.10
C LEU A 120 -2.92 -5.97 8.49
N LEU A 121 -2.73 -6.35 7.22
CA LEU A 121 -1.64 -5.86 6.38
C LEU A 121 -2.08 -4.59 5.65
N SER A 122 -1.47 -3.46 6.00
CA SER A 122 -1.78 -2.14 5.46
C SER A 122 -0.55 -1.48 4.83
N ASN A 123 -0.74 -0.40 4.07
CA ASN A 123 0.34 0.38 3.46
C ASN A 123 1.33 -0.45 2.62
N LEU A 124 0.83 -1.47 1.92
CA LEU A 124 1.63 -2.37 1.12
C LEU A 124 2.22 -1.65 -0.10
N ASN A 125 3.55 -1.53 -0.15
CA ASN A 125 4.26 -0.78 -1.18
C ASN A 125 5.63 -1.41 -1.48
N PHE A 126 6.17 -1.12 -2.65
CA PHE A 126 7.58 -1.35 -2.93
C PHE A 126 8.45 -0.26 -2.28
N LEU A 127 9.59 -0.67 -1.73
CA LEU A 127 10.59 0.22 -1.15
C LEU A 127 11.84 0.26 -2.05
N ILE A 128 12.01 1.35 -2.79
CA ILE A 128 13.16 1.55 -3.68
C ILE A 128 14.18 2.47 -3.01
N PRO A 129 15.48 2.15 -3.00
CA PRO A 129 16.50 3.08 -2.50
C PRO A 129 16.40 4.42 -3.24
N ALA A 130 16.44 5.54 -2.53
CA ALA A 130 16.31 6.87 -3.14
C ALA A 130 17.44 7.19 -4.14
N THR A 131 18.56 6.47 -4.05
CA THR A 131 19.71 6.57 -4.97
C THR A 131 19.61 5.65 -6.19
N ALA A 132 18.58 4.80 -6.27
CA ALA A 132 18.45 3.82 -7.35
C ALA A 132 18.13 4.52 -8.68
N GLN A 133 18.88 4.18 -9.73
CA GLN A 133 18.60 4.64 -11.08
C GLN A 133 17.47 3.79 -11.68
N GLU A 134 16.49 4.41 -12.32
CA GLU A 134 15.33 3.72 -12.93
C GLU A 134 15.70 2.81 -14.13
N ARG A 135 16.99 2.76 -14.49
CA ARG A 135 17.52 2.05 -15.67
C ARG A 135 18.24 0.74 -15.34
N THR A 136 18.18 0.29 -14.10
CA THR A 136 18.85 -0.94 -13.66
C THR A 136 17.83 -1.91 -13.07
N ILE A 137 17.96 -3.19 -13.43
CA ILE A 137 17.16 -4.27 -12.83
C ILE A 137 17.45 -4.28 -11.32
N PRO A 138 16.43 -4.25 -10.45
CA PRO A 138 16.65 -4.40 -9.02
C PRO A 138 17.15 -5.82 -8.71
N GLU A 139 18.18 -5.96 -7.87
CA GLU A 139 18.66 -7.28 -7.44
C GLU A 139 17.60 -8.04 -6.61
N THR A 140 16.84 -7.31 -5.80
CA THR A 140 15.81 -7.85 -4.91
C THR A 140 14.58 -6.94 -4.90
N LEU A 141 13.39 -7.52 -4.94
CA LEU A 141 12.16 -6.77 -4.68
C LEU A 141 11.99 -6.58 -3.17
N ARG A 142 11.84 -5.33 -2.74
CA ARG A 142 11.61 -4.98 -1.33
C ARG A 142 10.16 -4.57 -1.18
N VAL A 143 9.37 -5.37 -0.48
CA VAL A 143 7.96 -5.08 -0.18
C VAL A 143 7.87 -4.65 1.28
N GLY A 144 7.46 -3.40 1.50
CA GLY A 144 7.19 -2.85 2.81
C GLY A 144 5.69 -2.82 3.11
N PHE A 145 5.31 -3.08 4.35
CA PHE A 145 3.93 -3.00 4.82
C PHE A 145 3.89 -2.73 6.33
N ASP A 146 2.73 -2.29 6.82
CA ASP A 146 2.46 -2.10 8.25
C ASP A 146 1.48 -3.17 8.74
N LEU A 147 1.83 -3.83 9.85
CA LEU A 147 1.05 -4.87 10.50
C LEU A 147 0.37 -4.31 11.76
N SER A 148 -0.95 -4.49 11.89
CA SER A 148 -1.71 -3.91 13.02
C SER A 148 -1.61 -4.68 14.33
N ALA A 149 -1.34 -5.98 14.29
CA ALA A 149 -1.26 -6.87 15.45
C ALA A 149 -0.09 -7.84 15.31
N GLU A 150 0.46 -8.29 16.44
CA GLU A 150 1.50 -9.31 16.43
C GLU A 150 0.97 -10.65 15.90
N ALA A 151 1.71 -11.29 15.00
CA ALA A 151 1.29 -12.54 14.38
C ALA A 151 2.49 -13.42 13.99
N TYR A 152 2.31 -14.73 14.16
CA TYR A 152 3.19 -15.70 13.50
C TYR A 152 2.94 -15.66 12.01
N TYR A 153 3.99 -15.67 11.22
CA TYR A 153 3.88 -15.61 9.77
C TYR A 153 4.61 -16.75 9.08
N LYS A 154 4.11 -17.07 7.88
CA LYS A 154 4.80 -17.89 6.90
C LYS A 154 4.59 -17.27 5.52
N ILE A 155 5.67 -17.04 4.80
CA ILE A 155 5.65 -16.49 3.44
C ILE A 155 5.89 -17.63 2.46
N GLN A 156 5.07 -17.72 1.44
CA GLN A 156 5.27 -18.63 0.31
C GLN A 156 5.24 -17.85 -1.00
N LEU A 157 6.14 -18.18 -1.91
CA LEU A 157 6.15 -17.67 -3.28
C LEU A 157 5.88 -18.84 -4.22
N GLU A 158 4.79 -18.77 -5.00
CA GLU A 158 4.36 -19.86 -5.89
C GLU A 158 4.33 -21.23 -5.17
N GLY A 159 3.81 -21.25 -3.93
CA GLY A 159 3.73 -22.45 -3.09
C GLY A 159 5.02 -22.86 -2.38
N THR A 160 6.18 -22.29 -2.75
CA THR A 160 7.47 -22.58 -2.12
C THR A 160 7.65 -21.72 -0.86
N PRO A 161 7.88 -22.32 0.34
CA PRO A 161 8.10 -21.55 1.55
C PRO A 161 9.42 -20.77 1.46
N LEU A 162 9.36 -19.46 1.74
CA LEU A 162 10.54 -18.59 1.76
C LEU A 162 11.02 -18.35 3.18
N GLU A 163 10.10 -17.91 4.05
CA GLU A 163 10.43 -17.44 5.39
C GLU A 163 9.25 -17.70 6.33
N GLY A 164 9.54 -17.81 7.63
CA GLY A 164 8.53 -17.83 8.66
C GLY A 164 9.11 -17.40 10.00
N GLY A 165 8.25 -16.91 10.89
CA GLY A 165 8.68 -16.35 12.16
C GLY A 165 7.54 -15.66 12.89
N LEU A 166 7.90 -14.65 13.66
CA LEU A 166 6.98 -13.82 14.43
C LEU A 166 7.22 -12.36 14.06
N TRP A 167 6.16 -11.69 13.61
CA TRP A 167 6.19 -10.25 13.37
C TRP A 167 5.48 -9.53 14.51
N SER A 168 6.17 -8.57 15.12
CA SER A 168 5.57 -7.62 16.06
C SER A 168 4.65 -6.65 15.33
N ARG A 169 3.77 -5.95 16.04
CA ARG A 169 3.01 -4.83 15.47
C ARG A 169 3.95 -3.75 14.92
N GLY A 170 3.65 -3.18 13.75
CA GLY A 170 4.40 -2.07 13.14
C GLY A 170 4.86 -2.34 11.70
N ALA A 171 5.87 -1.59 11.26
CA ALA A 171 6.39 -1.63 9.90
C ALA A 171 7.34 -2.81 9.68
N HIS A 172 7.16 -3.52 8.58
CA HIS A 172 8.00 -4.65 8.17
C HIS A 172 8.46 -4.53 6.72
N LEU A 173 9.53 -5.26 6.42
CA LEU A 173 10.11 -5.35 5.09
C LEU A 173 10.36 -6.81 4.74
N VAL A 174 9.86 -7.25 3.60
CA VAL A 174 10.15 -8.55 3.00
C VAL A 174 10.99 -8.36 1.75
N GLN A 175 12.06 -9.15 1.63
CA GLN A 175 12.91 -9.16 0.46
C GLN A 175 12.61 -10.41 -0.36
N LEU A 176 12.17 -10.21 -1.61
CA LEU A 176 11.84 -11.29 -2.53
C LEU A 176 12.94 -11.38 -3.60
N PRO A 177 13.39 -12.61 -3.94
CA PRO A 177 14.29 -12.79 -5.06
C PRO A 177 13.59 -12.37 -6.35
N LEU A 178 14.27 -11.58 -7.17
CA LEU A 178 13.74 -11.11 -8.44
C LEU A 178 14.01 -12.19 -9.52
N PRO A 179 12.98 -12.76 -10.17
CA PRO A 179 13.19 -13.69 -11.28
C PRO A 179 14.00 -13.02 -12.40
N LEU A 180 15.04 -13.69 -12.91
CA LEU A 180 15.98 -13.11 -13.87
C LEU A 180 15.49 -13.16 -15.33
N TYR A 181 14.28 -13.66 -15.59
CA TYR A 181 13.76 -13.92 -16.93
C TYR A 181 12.49 -13.09 -17.20
N PHE A 182 12.56 -12.17 -18.17
CA PHE A 182 11.47 -11.26 -18.55
C PHE A 182 11.13 -11.37 -20.04
N ASP A 183 10.76 -12.57 -20.49
CA ASP A 183 10.46 -12.79 -21.89
C ASP A 183 9.01 -12.52 -22.28
N GLN A 184 8.09 -12.85 -21.39
CA GLN A 184 6.64 -12.70 -21.56
C GLN A 184 6.05 -12.22 -20.25
N PRO A 185 4.96 -11.43 -20.26
CA PRO A 185 4.23 -11.07 -19.05
C PRO A 185 3.82 -12.31 -18.24
N TYR A 186 3.99 -12.26 -16.93
CA TYR A 186 3.56 -13.31 -16.00
C TYR A 186 3.14 -12.70 -14.66
N SER A 187 2.54 -13.52 -13.80
CA SER A 187 2.22 -13.17 -12.43
C SER A 187 2.87 -14.13 -11.44
N LEU A 188 3.20 -13.62 -10.26
CA LEU A 188 3.64 -14.44 -9.12
C LEU A 188 2.70 -14.23 -7.92
N ASN A 189 2.33 -15.32 -7.29
CA ASN A 189 1.51 -15.38 -6.10
C ASN A 189 2.42 -15.40 -4.87
N LEU A 190 2.39 -14.30 -4.12
CA LEU A 190 2.97 -14.19 -2.80
C LEU A 190 1.88 -14.45 -1.76
N ASP A 191 1.93 -15.62 -1.14
CA ASP A 191 0.99 -16.03 -0.11
C ASP A 191 1.59 -15.77 1.27
N ILE A 192 0.97 -14.88 2.05
CA ILE A 192 1.35 -14.57 3.43
C ILE A 192 0.31 -15.21 4.36
N TYR A 193 0.74 -16.19 5.12
CA TYR A 193 -0.05 -16.82 6.16
C TYR A 193 0.21 -16.10 7.47
N LEU A 194 -0.84 -15.66 8.15
CA LEU A 194 -0.76 -14.98 9.45
C LEU A 194 -1.59 -15.73 10.47
N LYS A 195 -0.99 -16.03 11.62
CA LYS A 195 -1.64 -16.74 12.73
C LYS A 195 -1.54 -15.93 14.01
N THR A 196 -2.67 -15.70 14.63
CA THR A 196 -2.81 -15.09 15.97
C THR A 196 -3.46 -16.09 16.93
N SER A 197 -3.74 -15.66 18.16
CA SER A 197 -4.48 -16.45 19.16
C SER A 197 -5.87 -16.87 18.70
N ARG A 198 -6.56 -16.02 17.94
CA ARG A 198 -7.97 -16.22 17.56
C ARG A 198 -8.19 -16.72 16.15
N LEU A 199 -7.30 -16.37 15.22
CA LEU A 199 -7.52 -16.64 13.81
C LEU A 199 -6.24 -17.00 13.06
N THR A 200 -6.41 -17.72 11.96
CA THR A 200 -5.38 -17.92 10.95
C THR A 200 -5.94 -17.46 9.61
N ILE A 201 -5.25 -16.54 8.95
CA ILE A 201 -5.63 -16.03 7.64
C ILE A 201 -4.53 -16.24 6.62
N LYS A 202 -4.95 -16.31 5.36
CA LYS A 202 -4.09 -16.26 4.19
C LYS A 202 -4.34 -14.95 3.44
N LYS A 203 -3.32 -14.11 3.30
CA LYS A 203 -3.33 -12.94 2.45
C LYS A 203 -2.52 -13.24 1.18
N ARG A 204 -3.17 -13.23 0.02
CA ARG A 204 -2.51 -13.39 -1.27
C ARG A 204 -2.22 -12.01 -1.88
N ILE A 205 -0.99 -11.82 -2.35
CA ILE A 205 -0.56 -10.63 -3.09
C ILE A 205 -0.08 -11.11 -4.46
N ILE A 206 -0.73 -10.65 -5.52
CA ILE A 206 -0.36 -10.98 -6.89
C ILE A 206 0.62 -9.92 -7.38
N LEU A 207 1.83 -10.37 -7.73
CA LEU A 207 2.86 -9.57 -8.38
C LEU A 207 2.66 -9.69 -9.89
N GLU A 208 2.14 -8.65 -10.55
CA GLU A 208 1.95 -8.64 -11.99
C GLU A 208 3.16 -8.04 -12.69
N PHE A 209 3.82 -8.83 -13.55
CA PHE A 209 4.93 -8.39 -14.39
C PHE A 209 4.42 -8.12 -15.79
N ARG A 210 4.34 -6.84 -16.17
CA ARG A 210 4.07 -6.41 -17.54
C ARG A 210 5.38 -6.12 -18.23
N ILE A 211 5.56 -6.72 -19.40
CA ILE A 211 6.81 -6.65 -20.15
C ILE A 211 6.51 -6.09 -21.54
N GLU A 212 7.10 -4.95 -21.85
CA GLU A 212 7.01 -4.29 -23.14
C GLU A 212 8.38 -4.32 -23.83
N LYS A 213 8.46 -5.00 -24.98
CA LYS A 213 9.66 -5.06 -25.81
C LYS A 213 9.57 -3.99 -26.89
N LYS A 214 10.38 -2.93 -26.78
CA LYS A 214 10.50 -1.89 -27.81
C LYS A 214 11.71 -2.23 -28.68
N ASN A 215 11.43 -2.65 -29.91
CA ASN A 215 12.45 -2.86 -30.93
C ASN A 215 12.83 -1.50 -31.53
N TRP A 216 14.11 -1.15 -31.54
CA TRP A 216 14.59 0.03 -32.25
C TRP A 216 14.62 -0.13 -33.77
N SER A 217 14.29 -1.31 -34.30
CA SER A 217 14.28 -1.58 -35.74
C SER A 217 13.12 -0.93 -36.50
N ASN A 218 12.06 -0.50 -35.82
CA ASN A 218 10.99 0.33 -36.39
C ASN A 218 10.95 1.68 -35.66
N GLN A 219 11.99 2.49 -35.87
CA GLN A 219 11.68 3.89 -36.11
C GLN A 219 10.85 3.89 -37.39
N ASP A 220 9.53 4.04 -37.28
CA ASP A 220 8.82 4.75 -38.33
C ASP A 220 9.60 6.06 -38.51
N LEU A 221 10.39 6.09 -39.59
CA LEU A 221 11.06 7.25 -40.13
C LEU A 221 9.96 8.21 -40.60
N LEU A 222 9.20 8.78 -39.67
CA LEU A 222 8.65 10.11 -39.85
C LEU A 222 9.85 11.05 -39.76
N VAL A 223 10.55 11.14 -40.88
CA VAL A 223 11.53 12.17 -41.17
C VAL A 223 10.79 13.51 -41.07
N GLN A 224 10.71 14.09 -39.87
CA GLN A 224 10.68 15.54 -39.76
C GLN A 224 12.11 15.99 -40.01
N ARG A 225 12.36 16.40 -41.26
CA ARG A 225 13.58 17.14 -41.61
C ARG A 225 13.60 18.42 -40.78
N GLN A 226 14.33 18.40 -39.68
CA GLN A 226 14.90 19.61 -39.12
C GLN A 226 16.26 19.78 -39.81
N ASP A 227 16.30 20.70 -40.77
CA ASP A 227 17.53 21.14 -41.43
C ASP A 227 18.48 21.72 -40.37
N SER A 228 19.31 20.85 -39.80
CA SER A 228 20.47 21.22 -39.01
C SER A 228 21.65 21.30 -39.98
N PRO A 229 22.47 22.37 -39.95
CA PRO A 229 23.61 22.47 -40.85
C PRO A 229 24.57 21.29 -40.60
N PRO A 230 25.16 20.71 -41.65
CA PRO A 230 25.92 19.48 -41.54
C PRO A 230 27.13 19.67 -40.63
N VAL A 231 27.21 18.89 -39.55
CA VAL A 231 28.45 18.73 -38.79
C VAL A 231 29.43 18.01 -39.73
N LYS A 232 30.41 18.76 -40.21
CA LYS A 232 31.41 18.30 -41.16
C LYS A 232 32.39 17.36 -40.44
N ASN A 233 32.09 16.06 -40.42
CA ASN A 233 33.08 15.04 -40.13
C ASN A 233 34.07 15.03 -41.30
N ILE A 234 35.24 15.63 -41.11
CA ILE A 234 36.30 15.59 -42.12
C ILE A 234 37.06 14.29 -41.90
N GLU A 235 36.74 13.28 -42.71
CA GLU A 235 37.53 12.07 -42.86
C GLU A 235 38.67 12.34 -43.85
N GLY A 236 39.90 12.04 -43.43
CA GLY A 236 41.08 12.12 -44.30
C GLY A 236 41.62 10.73 -44.55
N GLU A 237 41.58 10.29 -45.81
CA GLU A 237 42.27 9.10 -46.29
C GLU A 237 43.52 9.53 -47.06
N VAL A 238 44.68 8.98 -46.70
CA VAL A 238 45.91 9.12 -47.49
C VAL A 238 46.27 7.74 -48.02
N ALA A 239 46.25 7.62 -49.35
CA ALA A 239 46.65 6.42 -50.07
C ALA A 239 47.81 6.74 -51.00
N LEU A 240 48.89 5.97 -50.89
CA LEU A 240 50.08 6.09 -51.72
C LEU A 240 50.12 4.96 -52.74
N TYR A 241 50.23 5.32 -54.01
CA TYR A 241 50.32 4.41 -55.14
C TYR A 241 51.65 4.59 -55.85
N ILE A 242 52.22 3.50 -56.36
CA ILE A 242 53.26 3.54 -57.40
C ILE A 242 52.70 2.78 -58.60
N GLY A 243 52.50 3.48 -59.71
CA GLY A 243 51.75 2.93 -60.85
C GLY A 243 50.30 2.63 -60.45
N GLU A 244 49.86 1.40 -60.69
CA GLU A 244 48.50 0.93 -60.36
C GLU A 244 48.44 0.17 -59.02
N THR A 245 49.57 0.03 -58.31
CA THR A 245 49.65 -0.78 -57.09
C THR A 245 49.62 0.11 -55.85
N LEU A 246 48.63 -0.13 -54.97
CA LEU A 246 48.52 0.53 -53.66
C LEU A 246 49.62 0.00 -52.74
N ILE A 247 50.48 0.88 -52.24
CA ILE A 247 51.61 0.51 -51.38
C ILE A 247 51.32 0.83 -49.92
N TYR A 248 50.54 1.88 -49.65
CA TYR A 248 50.23 2.27 -48.29
C TYR A 248 48.89 3.00 -48.21
N LYS A 249 48.07 2.64 -47.22
CA LYS A 249 46.82 3.32 -46.91
C LYS A 249 46.75 3.58 -45.41
N ALA A 250 46.57 4.83 -45.04
CA ALA A 250 46.34 5.25 -43.66
C ALA A 250 45.07 6.09 -43.58
N THR A 251 44.16 5.67 -42.71
CA THR A 251 42.93 6.37 -42.35
C THR A 251 43.07 6.89 -40.93
N LYS A 252 42.81 8.19 -40.74
CA LYS A 252 42.84 8.81 -39.41
C LYS A 252 41.46 9.32 -39.04
N TYR A 253 40.91 8.79 -37.94
CA TYR A 253 39.68 9.28 -37.34
C TYR A 253 40.01 10.38 -36.33
N LEU A 254 39.43 11.57 -36.51
CA LEU A 254 39.43 12.62 -35.49
C LEU A 254 38.22 12.37 -34.57
N GLN A 255 38.40 11.56 -33.54
CA GLN A 255 37.43 11.50 -32.44
C GLN A 255 37.44 12.85 -31.72
N SER A 256 36.33 13.60 -31.78
CA SER A 256 36.12 14.70 -30.86
C SER A 256 36.00 14.11 -29.46
N GLN A 257 36.98 14.40 -28.60
CA GLN A 257 36.91 14.01 -27.20
C GLN A 257 35.73 14.74 -26.56
N ILE A 258 34.70 13.99 -26.17
CA ILE A 258 33.62 14.49 -25.33
C ILE A 258 34.29 14.85 -23.98
N PRO A 259 34.28 16.13 -23.55
CA PRO A 259 34.95 16.50 -22.31
C PRO A 259 34.15 15.94 -21.12
N VAL A 260 34.64 14.86 -20.52
CA VAL A 260 34.14 14.37 -19.25
C VAL A 260 34.59 15.35 -18.16
N LYS A 261 33.67 16.20 -17.67
CA LYS A 261 33.89 17.00 -16.46
C LYS A 261 33.85 16.08 -15.24
N LEU A 262 35.01 15.56 -14.83
CA LEU A 262 35.21 14.94 -13.52
C LEU A 262 35.20 16.04 -12.45
N TYR A 263 34.15 16.07 -11.63
CA TYR A 263 34.11 16.92 -10.44
C TYR A 263 34.87 16.23 -9.31
N ILE A 264 36.04 16.75 -8.98
CA ILE A 264 36.80 16.36 -7.79
C ILE A 264 36.44 17.39 -6.70
N PRO A 265 35.79 16.99 -5.59
CA PRO A 265 35.50 17.93 -4.50
C PRO A 265 36.82 18.46 -3.91
N PRO A 266 36.86 19.73 -3.47
CA PRO A 266 38.08 20.30 -2.90
C PRO A 266 38.48 19.55 -1.62
N PRO A 267 39.79 19.42 -1.33
CA PRO A 267 40.25 18.79 -0.10
C PRO A 267 39.74 19.57 1.12
N ASN A 268 39.42 18.84 2.18
CA ASN A 268 39.00 19.41 3.46
C ASN A 268 40.00 20.48 3.92
N PRO A 269 39.52 21.60 4.53
CA PRO A 269 40.39 22.66 5.00
C PRO A 269 41.40 22.11 6.03
N PRO A 270 42.64 22.63 6.02
CA PRO A 270 43.71 22.15 6.89
C PRO A 270 43.27 22.24 8.37
N GLY A 271 43.22 21.09 9.05
CA GLY A 271 42.88 20.99 10.48
C GLY A 271 41.78 20.00 10.85
N THR A 272 41.06 19.41 9.88
CA THR A 272 40.06 18.37 10.14
C THR A 272 40.73 17.00 10.28
N LYS A 273 40.88 16.52 11.53
CA LYS A 273 41.36 15.16 11.83
C LYS A 273 40.29 14.13 11.42
N PRO A 274 40.64 12.99 10.80
CA PRO A 274 39.67 12.03 10.25
C PRO A 274 39.03 11.08 11.27
N TYR A 275 39.25 11.28 12.58
CA TYR A 275 38.69 10.40 13.61
C TYR A 275 38.18 11.23 14.78
N LEU A 276 36.86 11.23 14.97
CA LEU A 276 36.19 11.82 16.12
C LEU A 276 36.69 11.12 17.40
N ILE A 277 37.10 11.93 18.38
CA ILE A 277 37.40 11.48 19.74
C ILE A 277 36.06 11.08 20.38
N PRO A 278 35.96 9.96 21.11
CA PRO A 278 34.73 9.60 21.81
C PRO A 278 34.35 10.70 22.81
N GLN A 279 33.07 11.08 22.82
CA GLN A 279 32.54 12.05 23.77
C GLN A 279 32.71 11.50 25.19
N LYS A 280 33.60 12.11 25.97
CA LYS A 280 33.58 12.03 27.43
C LYS A 280 32.27 12.66 27.88
N ASP A 281 31.23 11.84 28.04
CA ASP A 281 30.08 12.06 28.93
C ASP A 281 29.09 10.89 28.72
N GLN A 282 29.51 9.71 29.15
CA GLN A 282 28.61 8.58 29.36
C GLN A 282 28.91 7.99 30.74
N TYR A 283 28.15 8.42 31.76
CA TYR A 283 27.72 7.57 32.88
C TYR A 283 26.45 8.18 33.52
N PRO A 284 25.52 7.37 34.03
CA PRO A 284 24.19 7.80 34.46
C PRO A 284 24.17 8.11 35.96
N MET A 285 23.92 9.36 36.31
CA MET A 285 23.56 9.79 37.67
C MET A 285 22.43 10.80 37.55
N HIS A 286 21.19 10.32 37.66
CA HIS A 286 20.01 11.18 37.68
C HIS A 286 19.77 11.69 39.11
N SER A 287 20.40 12.80 39.45
CA SER A 287 19.83 13.77 40.40
C SER A 287 19.63 15.07 39.62
N VAL A 288 18.39 15.33 39.19
CA VAL A 288 18.08 16.51 38.38
C VAL A 288 18.05 17.72 39.30
N SER A 289 19.04 18.59 39.19
CA SER A 289 19.02 19.90 39.84
C SER A 289 17.91 20.75 39.22
N ILE A 290 17.07 21.37 40.05
CA ILE A 290 15.97 22.24 39.60
C ILE A 290 16.48 23.39 38.71
N ILE A 291 17.73 23.81 38.92
CA ILE A 291 18.39 24.84 38.10
C ILE A 291 18.70 24.32 36.68
N ASP A 292 19.10 23.05 36.56
CA ASP A 292 19.31 22.39 35.26
C ASP A 292 17.99 22.12 34.53
N ALA A 293 16.90 21.90 35.26
CA ALA A 293 15.55 21.79 34.67
C ALA A 293 15.10 23.10 34.00
N VAL A 294 15.39 24.26 34.62
CA VAL A 294 15.12 25.57 34.00
C VAL A 294 16.01 25.81 32.77
N GLY A 295 17.29 25.41 32.86
CA GLY A 295 18.20 25.44 31.72
C GLY A 295 17.73 24.54 30.56
N ALA A 296 17.22 23.35 30.86
CA ALA A 296 16.67 22.41 29.87
C ALA A 296 15.39 22.95 29.21
N ILE A 297 14.52 23.62 29.97
CA ILE A 297 13.31 24.28 29.43
C ILE A 297 13.70 25.46 28.52
N ALA A 298 14.66 26.28 28.93
CA ALA A 298 15.15 27.38 28.10
C ALA A 298 15.81 26.86 26.80
N LYS A 299 16.52 25.72 26.88
CA LYS A 299 17.12 25.04 25.73
C LYS A 299 16.05 24.43 24.82
N LEU A 300 15.00 23.81 25.37
CA LEU A 300 13.83 23.32 24.62
C LEU A 300 13.10 24.46 23.90
N ILE A 301 12.87 25.61 24.55
CA ILE A 301 12.25 26.79 23.92
C ILE A 301 13.15 27.35 22.81
N LYS A 302 14.47 27.35 23.01
CA LYS A 302 15.44 27.79 22.00
C LYS A 302 15.53 26.81 20.83
N ASP A 303 15.45 25.50 21.09
CA ASP A 303 15.48 24.45 20.09
C ASP A 303 14.14 24.36 19.33
N TRP A 304 13.02 24.71 19.95
CA TRP A 304 11.71 24.86 19.27
C TRP A 304 11.68 26.05 18.29
N LYS A 305 12.49 27.09 18.54
CA LYS A 305 12.71 28.21 17.62
C LYS A 305 13.74 27.92 16.52
N LYS A 306 14.53 26.86 16.63
CA LYS A 306 15.41 26.44 15.53
C LYS A 306 14.55 25.77 14.47
N LYS A 307 14.84 26.04 13.19
CA LYS A 307 14.26 25.27 12.09
C LYS A 307 14.48 23.77 12.40
N PRO A 308 13.47 22.92 12.18
CA PRO A 308 13.66 21.48 12.35
C PRO A 308 14.91 21.07 11.58
N PRO A 309 15.75 20.18 12.14
CA PRO A 309 16.93 19.69 11.43
C PRO A 309 16.47 19.25 10.04
N GLU A 310 17.22 19.64 9.00
CA GLU A 310 16.95 19.20 7.63
C GLU A 310 16.72 17.70 7.67
N GLN A 311 15.50 17.28 7.33
CA GLN A 311 15.14 15.87 7.32
C GLN A 311 16.17 15.18 6.44
N THR A 312 16.97 14.29 7.02
CA THR A 312 17.87 13.46 6.25
C THR A 312 17.04 12.82 5.14
N PRO A 313 17.42 12.98 3.87
CA PRO A 313 16.59 12.52 2.76
C PRO A 313 16.26 11.05 2.98
N ALA A 314 14.98 10.71 2.86
CA ALA A 314 14.51 9.35 3.12
C ALA A 314 15.32 8.37 2.28
N SER A 315 15.95 7.39 2.92
CA SER A 315 16.79 6.41 2.24
C SER A 315 16.01 5.54 1.25
N PHE A 316 14.68 5.47 1.40
CA PHE A 316 13.77 4.71 0.56
C PHE A 316 12.55 5.53 0.15
N ILE A 317 12.09 5.31 -1.08
CA ILE A 317 10.87 5.87 -1.65
C ILE A 317 9.84 4.76 -1.76
N LYS A 318 8.64 5.01 -1.23
CA LYS A 318 7.47 4.12 -1.37
C LYS A 318 6.90 4.29 -2.78
N LYS A 319 6.81 3.20 -3.55
CA LYS A 319 6.09 3.17 -4.83
C LYS A 319 5.10 2.01 -4.85
N SER A 320 3.91 2.22 -5.41
CA SER A 320 2.93 1.16 -5.64
C SER A 320 3.28 0.29 -6.86
N GLU A 321 4.08 0.84 -7.78
CA GLU A 321 4.61 0.15 -8.95
C GLU A 321 6.11 0.42 -9.12
N ILE A 322 6.84 -0.59 -9.61
CA ILE A 322 8.24 -0.45 -10.01
C ILE A 322 8.28 -0.53 -11.52
N ASN A 323 8.87 0.48 -12.15
CA ASN A 323 9.21 0.47 -13.56
C ASN A 323 10.73 0.46 -13.69
N PHE A 324 11.28 -0.50 -14.42
CA PHE A 324 12.68 -0.47 -14.80
C PHE A 324 12.84 -0.89 -16.25
N VAL A 325 13.94 -0.43 -16.82
CA VAL A 325 14.28 -0.70 -18.20
C VAL A 325 15.66 -1.31 -18.24
N TYR A 326 15.83 -2.37 -19.01
CA TYR A 326 17.14 -2.93 -19.28
C TYR A 326 17.31 -3.28 -20.76
N LEU A 327 18.58 -3.33 -21.18
CA LEU A 327 18.98 -3.84 -22.48
C LEU A 327 19.26 -5.32 -22.33
N ASN A 328 18.62 -6.14 -23.16
CA ASN A 328 18.85 -7.58 -23.12
C ASN A 328 20.31 -7.86 -23.57
N PRO A 329 21.14 -8.51 -22.74
CA PRO A 329 22.52 -8.82 -23.11
C PRO A 329 22.64 -9.71 -24.36
N GLU A 330 21.64 -10.54 -24.64
CA GLU A 330 21.59 -11.43 -25.81
C GLU A 330 21.05 -10.73 -27.07
N LYS A 331 20.25 -9.67 -26.90
CA LYS A 331 19.59 -8.92 -27.98
C LYS A 331 19.78 -7.43 -27.74
N GLN A 332 21.00 -6.96 -28.02
CA GLN A 332 21.46 -5.58 -27.75
C GLN A 332 20.59 -4.48 -28.40
N GLU A 333 19.77 -4.81 -29.39
CA GLU A 333 18.86 -3.89 -30.10
C GLU A 333 17.43 -3.82 -29.52
N SER A 334 17.13 -4.61 -28.48
CA SER A 334 15.81 -4.67 -27.85
C SER A 334 15.83 -4.07 -26.44
N ARG A 335 15.08 -2.99 -26.27
CA ARG A 335 14.83 -2.39 -24.95
C ARG A 335 13.64 -3.08 -24.33
N THR A 336 13.84 -3.70 -23.17
CA THR A 336 12.75 -4.32 -22.41
C THR A 336 12.38 -3.41 -21.25
N GLU A 337 11.12 -2.98 -21.23
CA GLU A 337 10.52 -2.22 -20.15
C GLU A 337 9.67 -3.17 -19.31
N VAL A 338 9.95 -3.22 -18.01
CA VAL A 338 9.25 -4.11 -17.07
C VAL A 338 8.56 -3.25 -16.02
N THR A 339 7.25 -3.43 -15.92
CA THR A 339 6.41 -2.83 -14.88
C THR A 339 5.92 -3.91 -13.94
N ILE A 340 6.18 -3.74 -12.65
CA ILE A 340 5.73 -4.64 -11.59
C ILE A 340 4.67 -3.94 -10.76
N LYS A 341 3.49 -4.56 -10.61
CA LYS A 341 2.38 -4.05 -9.79
C LYS A 341 2.02 -5.00 -8.64
N LEU A 342 1.65 -4.42 -7.51
CA LEU A 342 1.15 -5.13 -6.33
C LEU A 342 -0.37 -5.14 -6.35
N ASN A 343 -0.96 -6.33 -6.48
CA ASN A 343 -2.41 -6.52 -6.43
C ASN A 343 -2.78 -7.39 -5.22
N PRO A 344 -3.00 -6.81 -4.04
CA PRO A 344 -3.42 -7.53 -2.85
C PRO A 344 -4.86 -8.04 -3.01
N GLN A 345 -5.07 -9.33 -2.74
CA GLN A 345 -6.39 -9.96 -2.69
C GLN A 345 -6.97 -9.87 -1.27
N LYS A 346 -8.27 -10.13 -1.13
CA LYS A 346 -8.91 -10.22 0.18
C LYS A 346 -8.31 -11.37 0.99
N ALA A 347 -8.15 -11.19 2.29
CA ALA A 347 -7.72 -12.26 3.17
C ALA A 347 -8.76 -13.40 3.22
N GLU A 348 -8.27 -14.63 3.23
CA GLU A 348 -9.08 -15.86 3.34
C GLU A 348 -8.91 -16.46 4.73
N LEU A 349 -10.02 -16.89 5.35
CA LEU A 349 -9.98 -17.64 6.60
C LEU A 349 -9.46 -19.05 6.32
N LEU A 350 -8.48 -19.49 7.11
CA LEU A 350 -8.02 -20.88 7.07
C LEU A 350 -8.64 -21.68 8.21
N PRO A 351 -9.21 -22.87 7.92
CA PRO A 351 -9.62 -23.80 8.97
C PRO A 351 -8.39 -24.28 9.74
N TYR A 352 -8.56 -24.50 11.03
CA TYR A 352 -7.54 -25.07 11.91
C TYR A 352 -7.20 -26.52 11.53
#